data_AF-A0A919LSM3-F1
#
_entry.id   AF-A0A919LSM3-F1
#
_cell.length_a   1.000
_cell.length_b   1.000
_cell.length_c   1.000
_cell.angle_alpha   90.00
_cell.angle_beta   90.00
_cell.angle_gamma   90.00
#
_symmetry.space_group_name_H-M   'P 1'
#
loop_
_entity.id
_entity.type
_entity.pdbx_description
1 polymer ?
#
loop_
_entity_poly.entity_id
_entity_poly.type
_entity_poly.pdbx_seq_one_letter_code
_entity_poly.pdbx_strand_id
1 'polypeptide(L)'
;MLPLGAVMAALAGALLGFPVLRMHGDYLAIVTLGFGEIIRPVLNNWVSFTGGPNGVPVPSPRCLASSLPAGPRMAASPSMSYSTSATTPT
;
A
#
# COMPACT_ATOMS: atom_id res chain seq x y z
N MET A 1 26.78 27.07 10.41
CA MET A 1 25.93 25.93 9.97
C MET A 1 26.67 24.60 9.94
N LEU A 2 27.92 24.53 9.46
CA LEU A 2 28.73 23.29 9.49
C LEU A 2 28.81 22.57 10.86
N PRO A 3 29.16 23.24 11.99
CA PRO A 3 29.33 22.54 13.25
C PRO A 3 28.02 22.05 13.85
N LEU A 4 26.92 22.79 13.68
CA LEU A 4 25.60 22.37 14.15
C LEU A 4 25.09 21.16 13.37
N GLY A 5 25.30 21.14 12.04
CA GLY A 5 24.98 19.98 11.21
C GLY A 5 25.83 18.75 11.57
N ALA A 6 27.13 18.93 11.82
CA ALA A 6 28.01 17.86 12.25
C ALA A 6 27.60 17.28 13.61
N VAL A 7 27.22 18.11 14.57
CA VAL A 7 26.76 17.68 15.89
C VAL A 7 25.42 16.94 15.80
N MET A 8 24.47 17.43 15.00
CA MET A 8 23.18 16.75 14.80
C MET A 8 23.36 15.40 14.07
N ALA A 9 24.22 15.35 13.06
CA ALA A 9 24.55 14.11 12.36
C ALA A 9 25.25 13.10 13.28
N ALA A 10 26.21 13.57 14.10
CA ALA A 10 26.89 12.74 15.08
C ALA A 10 25.94 12.22 16.17
N LEU A 11 25.00 13.05 16.65
CA LEU A 11 23.98 12.64 17.62
C LEU A 11 23.02 11.61 17.03
N ALA A 12 22.50 11.85 15.83
CA ALA A 12 21.61 10.91 15.17
C ALA A 12 22.31 9.57 14.90
N GLY A 13 23.55 9.61 14.40
CA GLY A 13 24.38 8.42 14.16
C GLY A 13 24.77 7.69 15.44
N ALA A 14 25.11 8.42 16.51
CA ALA A 14 25.43 7.81 17.80
C ALA A 14 24.20 7.17 18.45
N LEU A 15 23.03 7.80 18.37
CA LEU A 15 21.80 7.26 18.95
C LEU A 15 21.36 5.95 18.26
N LEU A 16 21.54 5.85 16.94
CA LEU A 16 21.24 4.65 16.15
C LEU A 16 22.38 3.60 16.18
N GLY A 17 23.63 4.03 16.25
CA GLY A 17 24.80 3.14 16.24
C GLY A 17 25.11 2.54 17.61
N PHE A 18 24.89 3.28 18.69
CA PHE A 18 25.10 2.82 20.07
C PHE A 18 24.34 1.52 20.42
N PRO A 19 23.04 1.36 20.11
CA PRO A 19 22.34 0.11 20.37
C PRO A 19 22.87 -1.06 19.53
N VAL A 20 23.32 -0.82 18.29
CA VAL A 20 23.86 -1.87 17.40
C VAL A 20 25.24 -2.35 17.85
N LEU A 21 26.10 -1.45 18.32
CA LEU A 21 27.43 -1.80 18.82
C LEU A 21 27.39 -2.52 20.18
N ARG A 22 26.30 -2.39 20.95
CA ARG A 22 26.17 -2.99 22.28
C ARG A 22 25.50 -4.37 22.30
N MET A 23 24.92 -4.80 21.18
CA MET A 23 24.44 -6.17 20.98
C MET A 23 25.59 -7.00 20.39
N HIS A 24 26.06 -8.06 21.05
CA HIS A 24 27.15 -8.89 20.54
C HIS A 24 26.75 -10.37 20.49
N GLY A 25 27.32 -11.11 19.53
CA GLY A 25 27.16 -12.56 19.38
C GLY A 25 25.87 -12.98 18.68
N ASP A 26 24.77 -13.04 19.42
CA ASP A 26 23.50 -13.63 18.94
C ASP A 26 22.40 -12.59 18.76
N TYR A 27 22.45 -11.52 19.54
CA TYR A 27 21.46 -10.44 19.46
C TYR A 27 21.55 -9.64 18.16
N LEU A 28 22.73 -9.50 17.56
CA LEU A 28 22.90 -8.89 16.23
C LEU A 28 22.28 -9.75 15.12
N ALA A 29 22.30 -11.07 15.28
CA ALA A 29 21.68 -11.98 14.31
C ALA A 29 20.15 -11.87 14.36
N ILE A 30 19.59 -11.88 15.58
CA ILE A 30 18.14 -11.75 15.80
C ILE A 30 17.63 -10.39 15.31
N VAL A 31 18.35 -9.29 15.51
CA VAL A 31 17.89 -7.96 15.06
C VAL A 31 17.87 -7.85 13.53
N THR A 32 18.80 -8.51 12.83
CA THR A 32 18.83 -8.51 11.36
C THR A 32 17.66 -9.31 10.78
N LEU A 33 17.38 -10.47 11.38
CA LEU A 33 16.23 -11.31 11.01
C LEU A 33 14.91 -10.60 11.34
N GLY A 34 14.80 -10.06 12.55
CA GLY A 34 13.65 -9.30 13.01
C GLY A 34 13.40 -8.04 12.19
N PHE A 35 14.44 -7.30 11.80
CA PHE A 35 14.30 -6.11 10.94
C PHE A 35 13.70 -6.47 9.58
N GLY A 36 14.18 -7.55 8.96
CA GLY A 36 13.64 -8.07 7.69
C GLY A 36 12.19 -8.57 7.79
N GLU A 37 11.80 -9.10 8.94
CA GLU A 37 10.44 -9.59 9.21
C GLU A 37 9.46 -8.45 9.58
N ILE A 38 9.90 -7.47 10.38
CA ILE A 38 9.10 -6.34 10.89
C ILE A 38 8.82 -5.29 9.81
N ILE A 39 9.71 -5.12 8.84
CA ILE A 39 9.54 -4.10 7.78
C ILE A 39 8.27 -4.36 6.94
N ARG A 40 7.88 -5.63 6.73
CA ARG A 40 6.68 -6.01 5.96
C ARG A 40 5.37 -5.51 6.61
N PRO A 41 5.06 -5.84 7.87
CA PRO A 41 3.86 -5.32 8.52
C PRO A 41 3.94 -3.82 8.78
N VAL A 42 5.13 -3.26 9.03
CA VAL A 42 5.29 -1.79 9.17
C VAL A 42 4.89 -1.09 7.87
N LEU A 43 5.42 -1.49 6.71
CA LEU A 43 5.05 -0.89 5.43
C LEU A 43 3.56 -1.10 5.10
N ASN A 44 2.99 -2.23 5.50
CA ASN A 44 1.58 -2.52 5.26
C ASN A 44 0.64 -1.80 6.25
N ASN A 45 1.11 -1.42 7.43
CA ASN A 45 0.32 -0.76 8.47
C ASN A 45 0.59 0.76 8.54
N TRP A 46 1.64 1.26 7.89
CA TRP A 46 1.93 2.69 7.80
C TRP A 46 0.97 3.40 6.84
N VAL A 47 -0.30 3.48 7.24
CA VAL A 47 -1.41 4.12 6.51
C VAL A 47 -1.06 5.54 6.07
N SER A 48 -0.26 6.26 6.87
CA SER A 48 0.11 7.65 6.60
C SER A 48 1.18 7.84 5.51
N PHE A 49 1.95 6.80 5.15
CA PHE A 49 3.02 6.92 4.14
C PHE A 49 2.80 6.02 2.91
N THR A 50 2.15 4.85 3.08
CA THR A 50 1.93 3.87 1.99
C THR A 50 0.44 3.60 1.69
N GLY A 51 -0.49 4.12 2.49
CA GLY A 51 -1.94 3.89 2.34
C GLY A 51 -2.46 2.59 2.99
N GLY A 52 -1.59 1.86 3.69
CA GLY A 52 -1.97 0.64 4.40
C GLY A 52 -2.17 -0.59 3.47
N PRO A 53 -2.90 -1.63 3.91
CA PRO A 53 -3.11 -2.88 3.15
C PRO A 53 -3.95 -2.74 1.89
N ASN A 54 -4.63 -1.61 1.73
CA ASN A 54 -5.45 -1.31 0.56
C ASN A 54 -4.67 -0.59 -0.55
N GLY A 55 -3.45 -0.11 -0.27
CA GLY A 55 -2.65 0.66 -1.23
C GLY A 55 -3.33 1.96 -1.69
N VAL A 56 -2.56 2.86 -2.29
CA VAL A 56 -3.11 3.99 -3.04
C VAL A 56 -4.02 3.44 -4.15
N PRO A 57 -5.26 3.93 -4.34
CA PRO A 57 -6.14 3.43 -5.39
C PRO A 57 -5.48 3.69 -6.75
N VAL A 58 -4.89 2.65 -7.33
CA VAL A 58 -4.41 2.67 -8.70
C VAL A 58 -5.64 2.82 -9.61
N PRO A 59 -5.72 3.89 -10.42
CA PRO A 59 -6.78 4.04 -11.39
C PRO A 59 -6.79 2.82 -12.30
N SER A 60 -7.93 2.13 -12.35
CA SER A 60 -8.11 0.99 -13.26
C SER A 60 -7.74 1.43 -14.68
N PRO A 61 -6.97 0.65 -15.46
CA PRO A 61 -6.54 1.02 -16.80
C PRO A 61 -7.73 0.95 -17.78
N ARG A 62 -8.68 1.89 -17.64
CA ARG A 62 -9.81 2.10 -18.56
C ARG A 62 -9.32 2.50 -19.95
N CYS A 63 -8.10 3.03 -20.03
CA CYS A 63 -7.40 3.36 -21.26
C CYS A 63 -7.08 2.13 -22.14
N LEU A 64 -6.77 0.96 -21.56
CA LEU A 64 -6.48 -0.25 -22.33
C LEU A 64 -7.77 -0.98 -22.76
N ALA A 65 -8.87 -0.78 -22.03
CA ALA A 65 -10.20 -1.26 -22.38
C ALA A 65 -10.84 -0.43 -23.51
N SER A 66 -10.57 0.88 -23.60
CA SER A 66 -11.06 1.74 -24.70
C SER A 66 -10.35 1.51 -26.03
N SER A 67 -9.19 0.84 -26.03
CA SER A 67 -8.45 0.49 -27.25
C SER A 67 -8.65 -0.96 -27.70
N LEU A 68 -9.33 -1.79 -26.90
CA LEU A 68 -9.70 -3.14 -27.34
C LEU A 68 -10.88 -3.02 -28.32
N PRO A 69 -10.76 -3.51 -29.56
CA PRO A 69 -11.87 -3.55 -30.49
C PRO A 69 -13.02 -4.30 -29.81
N ALA A 70 -14.14 -3.62 -29.58
CA ALA A 70 -15.36 -4.26 -29.09
C ALA A 70 -15.71 -5.36 -30.10
N GLY A 71 -15.41 -6.61 -29.75
CA GLY A 71 -15.89 -7.75 -30.49
C GLY A 71 -17.42 -7.70 -30.57
N PRO A 72 -18.03 -8.20 -31.66
CA PRO A 72 -19.45 -8.03 -31.96
C PRO A 72 -20.32 -8.87 -31.01
N ARG A 73 -20.53 -8.39 -29.77
CA ARG A 73 -21.28 -9.12 -28.74
C ARG A 73 -22.31 -8.29 -27.97
N MET A 74 -22.67 -7.11 -28.48
CA MET A 74 -23.84 -6.35 -28.02
C MET A 74 -24.60 -5.73 -29.21
N ALA A 75 -25.22 -6.59 -30.03
CA ALA A 75 -26.26 -6.21 -30.99
C ALA A 75 -27.62 -6.88 -30.68
N ALA A 76 -27.83 -7.32 -29.43
CA ALA A 76 -29.10 -7.84 -28.92
C ALA A 76 -29.14 -7.53 -27.41
N SER A 77 -30.11 -6.85 -26.81
CA SER A 77 -31.48 -6.53 -27.23
C SER A 77 -31.95 -5.22 -26.58
N PRO A 78 -32.94 -4.55 -27.20
CA PRO A 78 -33.46 -3.24 -26.82
C PRO A 78 -34.49 -3.33 -25.68
N SER A 79 -34.74 -2.19 -25.02
CA SER A 79 -36.00 -1.86 -24.34
C SER A 79 -36.61 -2.93 -23.42
N MET A 80 -36.11 -3.04 -22.17
CA MET A 80 -36.91 -3.61 -21.08
C MET A 80 -37.63 -2.46 -20.38
N SER A 81 -38.69 -2.03 -21.04
CA SER A 81 -39.72 -1.13 -20.55
C SER A 81 -40.23 -1.61 -19.20
N TYR A 82 -40.27 -0.69 -18.25
CA TYR A 82 -41.18 -0.67 -17.11
C TYR A 82 -42.54 -1.30 -17.49
N SER A 83 -42.82 -2.50 -16.99
CA SER A 83 -44.17 -3.06 -17.05
C SER A 83 -44.57 -3.43 -15.63
N THR A 84 -45.31 -2.49 -15.05
CA THR A 84 -46.34 -2.67 -14.03
C THR A 84 -46.78 -4.13 -13.80
N SER A 85 -46.47 -4.68 -12.62
CA SER A 85 -47.13 -5.89 -12.09
C SER A 85 -46.86 -6.07 -10.58
N ALA A 86 -47.03 -5.00 -9.80
CA ALA A 86 -47.09 -5.09 -8.34
C ALA A 86 -48.38 -4.45 -7.82
N THR A 87 -49.51 -5.00 -8.27
CA THR A 87 -50.81 -4.87 -7.58
C THR A 87 -51.36 -6.28 -7.42
N THR A 88 -51.26 -6.85 -6.22
CA THR A 88 -52.31 -7.68 -5.61
C THR A 88 -52.02 -7.74 -4.12
N PRO A 89 -52.73 -6.95 -3.30
CA PRO A 89 -52.86 -7.21 -1.87
C PRO A 89 -54.02 -8.19 -1.67
N THR A 90 -53.73 -9.38 -1.12
CA THR A 90 -54.67 -10.23 -0.36
C THR A 90 -53.86 -11.11 0.56
#